data_AF-A0A922Y9K6-F1
#
_entry.id   AF-A0A922Y9K6-F1
#
_cell.length_a   1.000
_cell.length_b   1.000
_cell.length_c   1.000
_cell.angle_alpha   90.00
_cell.angle_beta   90.00
_cell.angle_gamma   90.00
#
_symmetry.space_group_name_H-M   'P 1'
#
loop_
_entity.id
_entity.type
_entity.pdbx_description
1 polymer ?
#
loop_
_entity_poly.entity_id
_entity_poly.type
_entity_poly.pdbx_seq_one_letter_code
_entity_poly.pdbx_strand_id
1 'polypeptide(L)' 'RHDVARRMDCHYLAKLVAEHRLDEDEAAEVAHDLAYRLAKEAYRL' A
#
# COMPACT_ATOMS: atom_id res chain seq x y z
N ARG A 1 14.27 4.12 -6.68
CA ARG A 1 13.51 4.92 -5.67
C ARG A 1 12.12 4.35 -5.41
N HIS A 2 11.42 3.77 -6.41
CA HIS A 2 10.11 3.11 -6.21
C HIS A 2 10.17 1.85 -5.32
N ASP A 3 11.24 1.05 -5.40
CA ASP A 3 11.39 -0.14 -4.55
C ASP A 3 11.41 0.22 -3.05
N VAL A 4 12.10 1.31 -2.68
CA VAL A 4 12.13 1.80 -1.30
C VAL A 4 10.74 2.24 -0.83
N ALA A 5 10.00 3.00 -1.66
CA ALA A 5 8.64 3.41 -1.33
C ALA A 5 7.73 2.19 -1.10
N ARG A 6 7.73 1.23 -2.04
CA ARG A 6 6.93 -0.01 -1.92
C ARG A 6 7.25 -0.80 -0.65
N ARG A 7 8.53 -0.91 -0.27
CA ARG A 7 8.92 -1.61 0.96
C ARG A 7 8.45 -0.89 2.22
N MET A 8 8.50 0.45 2.24
CA MET A 8 8.03 1.23 3.38
C MET A 8 6.51 1.16 3.52
N ASP A 9 5.78 1.23 2.41
CA ASP A 9 4.32 1.10 2.40
C ASP A 9 3.90 -0.28 2.91
N CYS A 10 4.49 -1.37 2.39
CA CYS A 10 4.22 -2.72 2.86
C CYS A 10 4.64 -2.93 4.33
N HIS A 11 5.72 -2.30 4.79
CA HIS A 11 6.12 -2.38 6.20
C HIS A 11 5.08 -1.75 7.12
N TYR A 12 4.55 -0.58 6.76
CA TYR A 12 3.49 0.08 7.52
C TYR A 12 2.19 -0.73 7.52
N LEU A 13 1.76 -1.23 6.36
CA LEU A 13 0.55 -2.05 6.24
C LEU A 13 0.68 -3.36 7.03
N ALA A 14 1.83 -4.04 6.97
CA ALA A 14 2.09 -5.26 7.73
C ALA A 14 1.97 -5.04 9.24
N LYS A 15 2.38 -3.87 9.75
CA LYS A 15 2.18 -3.51 11.16
C LYS A 15 0.69 -3.41 11.52
N LEU A 16 -0.12 -2.78 10.67
CA LEU A 16 -1.56 -2.67 10.90
C LEU A 16 -2.25 -4.04 10.88
N VAL A 17 -1.84 -4.93 9.98
CA VAL A 17 -2.32 -6.33 9.93
C VAL A 17 -1.94 -7.08 11.21
N ALA A 18 -0.68 -6.98 11.65
CA ALA A 18 -0.21 -7.63 12.87
C ALA A 18 -0.92 -7.12 14.14
N GLU A 19 -1.35 -5.86 14.14
CA GLU A 19 -2.14 -5.26 15.22
C GLU A 19 -3.65 -5.52 15.09
N HIS A 20 -4.09 -6.33 14.11
CA HIS A 20 -5.50 -6.60 13.79
C HIS A 20 -6.33 -5.33 13.55
N ARG A 21 -5.70 -4.30 13.00
CA ARG A 21 -6.33 -3.02 12.65
C ARG A 21 -6.77 -2.92 11.19
N LEU A 22 -6.29 -3.86 10.37
CA LEU A 22 -6.54 -3.96 8.94
C LEU A 22 -6.47 -5.44 8.58
N ASP A 23 -7.38 -5.94 7.76
CA ASP A 23 -7.32 -7.32 7.29
C ASP A 23 -6.24 -7.48 6.21
N GLU A 24 -5.69 -8.69 6.07
CA GLU A 24 -4.57 -8.95 5.16
C GLU A 24 -4.93 -8.75 3.68
N ASP A 25 -6.14 -9.13 3.30
CA ASP A 25 -6.70 -8.93 1.96
C ASP A 25 -6.92 -7.44 1.66
N GLU A 26 -7.50 -6.68 2.60
CA GLU A 26 -7.58 -5.22 2.49
C GLU A 26 -6.20 -4.57 2.37
N ALA A 27 -5.22 -5.00 3.17
CA ALA A 27 -3.86 -4.50 3.09
C ALA A 27 -3.21 -4.75 1.72
N ALA A 28 -3.48 -5.91 1.11
CA ALA A 28 -3.00 -6.24 -0.22
C ALA A 28 -3.59 -5.33 -1.30
N GLU A 29 -4.89 -5.02 -1.21
CA GLU A 29 -5.54 -4.06 -2.12
C GLU A 29 -4.97 -2.65 -1.97
N VAL A 30 -4.83 -2.16 -0.74
CA VAL A 30 -4.25 -0.84 -0.46
C VAL A 30 -2.81 -0.73 -0.97
N ALA A 31 -2.00 -1.78 -0.82
CA ALA A 31 -0.63 -1.80 -1.34
C ALA A 31 -0.59 -1.62 -2.87
N HIS A 32 -1.51 -2.26 -3.60
CA HIS A 32 -1.64 -2.10 -5.04
C HIS A 32 -2.11 -0.68 -5.41
N ASP A 33 -3.07 -0.15 -4.65
CA ASP A 33 -3.61 1.19 -4.90
C ASP A 33 -2.56 2.29 -4.71
N LEU A 34 -1.78 2.22 -3.63
CA LEU A 34 -0.64 3.13 -3.36
C LEU A 34 0.44 3.04 -4.44
N ALA A 35 0.76 1.83 -4.89
CA ALA A 35 1.83 1.60 -5.85
C ALA A 35 1.47 1.99 -7.30
N TYR A 36 0.18 2.13 -7.62
CA TYR A 36 -0.25 2.33 -9.00
C TYR A 36 -1.53 3.16 -9.18
N ARG A 37 -2.68 2.69 -8.68
CA ARG A 37 -3.99 3.29 -9.04
C ARG A 37 -4.12 4.73 -8.57
N LEU A 38 -3.78 5.02 -7.31
CA LEU A 38 -3.93 6.36 -6.74
C LEU A 38 -2.98 7.36 -7.40
N ALA A 39 -1.74 6.95 -7.70
CA ALA A 39 -0.81 7.79 -8.45
C ALA A 39 -1.35 8.08 -9.86
N LYS A 40 -1.85 7.06 -10.56
CA LYS A 40 -2.41 7.23 -11.90
C LYS A 40 -3.62 8.18 -11.91
N GLU A 41 -4.53 8.01 -10.96
CA GLU A 41 -5.71 8.86 -10.81
C GLU A 41 -5.33 10.31 -10.48
N ALA A 42 -4.42 10.52 -9.51
CA ALA A 42 -3.98 11.85 -9.09
C ALA A 42 -3.34 12.65 -10.22
N TYR A 43 -2.58 11.97 -11.09
CA TYR A 43 -1.91 12.60 -12.24
C TYR A 43 -2.73 12.58 -13.53
N ARG A 44 -3.97 12.04 -13.50
CA ARG A 44 -4.86 11.89 -14.68
C ARG A 44 -4.15 11.21 -15.87
N LEU A 45 -3.44 10.13 -15.57
CA LEU A 45 -2.69 9.31 -16.52
C LEU A 45 -3.53 8.15 -17.08
#